data_AF-A0AA39Q734-F1
#
_entry.id   AF-A0AA39Q734-F1
#
_cell.length_a   1.000
_cell.length_b   1.000
_cell.length_c   1.000
_cell.angle_alpha   90.00
_cell.angle_beta   90.00
_cell.angle_gamma   90.00
#
_symmetry.space_group_name_H-M   'P 1'
#
loop_
_entity.id
_entity.type
_entity.pdbx_description
1 polymer ?
#
loop_
_entity_poly.entity_id
_entity_poly.type
_entity_poly.pdbx_seq_one_letter_code
_entity_poly.pdbx_strand_id
1 'polypeptide(L)'
;GYFWFEQPGPNNQKAVQHNSQQTAQLADRVSGWNVPYAIVEEELRRQNSSTIDFALCLGATATERFALRTKAKANPSSGPLEKKDEVVANVIWRFLELRGFLMNSHTHSPLARAMHTAIKQAKLNDKFQDPLYLFLELVRAGVMHGHLWSSRAFSGGPSFGTDDEKTCMLLVMRVLSIVPLNFKSQPWSAPLSRELLVFNSFVRSLTRALRTLLEVVSLNMLLRADARRARDDLLDITLSLPFQTEVNTGFGVLAKVYLDALTHINNGTRVRNPQAEGVKEAKMLALEICEETFPGVKDPKLEVERGFRFWDVALTAMRQLHSEGAVLRELIDQFEAAEAWLAPMRP
;
A
#
# COMPACT_ATOMS: atom_id res chain seq x y z
N GLY A 1 21.02 -19.56 -11.13
CA GLY A 1 20.13 -19.35 -12.29
C GLY A 1 20.85 -19.75 -13.56
N TYR A 2 20.29 -19.49 -14.72
CA TYR A 2 20.92 -19.67 -16.02
C TYR A 2 21.07 -18.31 -16.70
N PHE A 3 22.00 -18.17 -17.65
CA PHE A 3 22.01 -16.97 -18.48
C PHE A 3 20.71 -16.89 -19.29
N TRP A 4 20.23 -15.66 -19.53
CA TRP A 4 18.97 -15.43 -20.23
C TRP A 4 18.90 -16.13 -21.59
N PHE A 5 20.02 -16.08 -22.34
CA PHE A 5 20.16 -16.61 -23.69
C PHE A 5 20.52 -18.11 -23.73
N GLU A 6 20.83 -18.73 -22.60
CA GLU A 6 21.09 -20.17 -22.56
C GLU A 6 19.76 -20.91 -22.51
N GLN A 7 19.52 -21.79 -23.47
CA GLN A 7 18.43 -22.75 -23.35
C GLN A 7 18.89 -23.90 -22.43
N PRO A 8 18.05 -24.35 -21.47
CA PRO A 8 18.38 -25.54 -20.69
C PRO A 8 18.34 -26.76 -21.61
N GLY A 9 19.50 -27.13 -22.15
CA GLY A 9 19.71 -28.37 -22.89
C GLY A 9 20.41 -29.41 -22.02
N PRO A 10 20.35 -30.71 -22.38
CA PRO A 10 20.97 -31.79 -21.61
C PRO A 10 22.49 -31.63 -21.44
N ASN A 11 23.16 -30.89 -22.34
CA ASN A 11 24.61 -30.70 -22.33
C ASN A 11 25.08 -29.29 -21.89
N ASN A 12 24.19 -28.37 -21.50
CA ASN A 12 24.57 -26.97 -21.23
C ASN A 12 23.98 -26.43 -19.91
N GLN A 13 24.40 -27.01 -18.79
CA GLN A 13 23.92 -26.69 -17.44
C GLN A 13 24.95 -25.95 -16.59
N LYS A 14 25.57 -24.88 -17.09
CA LYS A 14 26.37 -24.02 -16.20
C LYS A 14 25.45 -23.08 -15.44
N ALA A 15 24.94 -23.59 -14.31
CA ALA A 15 24.18 -22.75 -13.39
C ALA A 15 25.07 -21.59 -12.91
N VAL A 16 24.67 -20.37 -13.23
CA VAL A 16 25.28 -19.14 -12.73
C VAL A 16 24.90 -18.99 -11.27
N GLN A 17 25.91 -19.07 -10.40
CA GLN A 17 25.75 -18.85 -8.97
C GLN A 17 25.71 -17.36 -8.65
N HIS A 18 25.01 -16.99 -7.59
CA HIS A 18 25.11 -15.63 -7.06
C HIS A 18 26.45 -15.47 -6.35
N ASN A 19 27.20 -14.43 -6.69
CA ASN A 19 28.47 -14.11 -6.01
C ASN A 19 28.25 -13.65 -4.56
N SER A 20 27.05 -13.15 -4.24
CA SER A 20 26.65 -12.73 -2.89
C SER A 20 25.93 -13.86 -2.18
N GLN A 21 26.47 -14.29 -1.03
CA GLN A 21 25.83 -15.28 -0.15
C GLN A 21 24.46 -14.80 0.34
N GLN A 22 24.31 -13.49 0.63
CA GLN A 22 23.03 -12.92 1.07
C GLN A 22 21.97 -13.06 -0.02
N THR A 23 22.32 -12.77 -1.27
CA THR A 23 21.40 -12.92 -2.41
C THR A 23 21.04 -14.38 -2.64
N ALA A 24 22.00 -15.30 -2.53
CA ALA A 24 21.74 -16.74 -2.64
C ALA A 24 20.73 -17.21 -1.58
N GLN A 25 20.94 -16.83 -0.31
CA GLN A 25 20.03 -17.18 0.79
C GLN A 25 18.61 -16.62 0.59
N LEU A 26 18.48 -15.41 0.07
CA LEU A 26 17.18 -14.82 -0.26
C LEU A 26 16.49 -15.56 -1.41
N ALA A 27 17.24 -15.93 -2.46
CA ALA A 27 16.72 -16.69 -3.59
C ALA A 27 16.27 -18.10 -3.17
N ASP A 28 17.01 -18.76 -2.29
CA ASP A 28 16.66 -20.08 -1.77
C ASP A 28 15.45 -20.04 -0.85
N ARG A 29 15.32 -18.97 -0.05
CA ARG A 29 14.16 -18.75 0.83
C ARG A 29 12.85 -18.76 0.04
N VAL A 30 12.80 -18.05 -1.09
CA VAL A 30 11.60 -17.96 -1.91
C VAL A 30 11.39 -19.11 -2.90
N SER A 31 12.27 -20.11 -2.90
CA SER A 31 12.17 -21.27 -3.80
C SER A 31 10.96 -22.17 -3.50
N GLY A 32 10.35 -22.02 -2.32
CA GLY A 32 9.11 -22.71 -1.91
C GLY A 32 7.84 -22.21 -2.58
N TRP A 33 7.92 -21.12 -3.37
CA TRP A 33 6.81 -20.56 -4.12
C TRP A 33 6.87 -20.99 -5.59
N ASN A 34 6.21 -22.10 -5.91
CA ASN A 34 5.96 -22.53 -7.27
C ASN A 34 4.54 -23.07 -7.43
N VAL A 35 3.57 -22.22 -7.07
CA VAL A 35 2.15 -22.55 -7.01
C VAL A 35 1.56 -22.64 -8.42
N PRO A 36 1.01 -23.79 -8.84
CA PRO A 36 0.47 -23.95 -10.19
C PRO A 36 -0.88 -23.25 -10.37
N TYR A 37 -1.22 -22.95 -11.62
CA TYR A 37 -2.45 -22.26 -11.99
C TYR A 37 -3.72 -22.90 -11.43
N ALA A 38 -3.80 -24.23 -11.34
CA ALA A 38 -4.97 -24.91 -10.79
C ALA A 38 -5.31 -24.44 -9.35
N ILE A 39 -4.28 -24.16 -8.54
CA ILE A 39 -4.48 -23.64 -7.18
C ILE A 39 -4.88 -22.17 -7.23
N VAL A 40 -4.26 -21.38 -8.11
CA VAL A 40 -4.60 -19.95 -8.30
C VAL A 40 -6.05 -19.78 -8.76
N GLU A 41 -6.51 -20.59 -9.71
CA GLU A 41 -7.88 -20.62 -10.21
C GLU A 41 -8.88 -21.02 -9.12
N GLU A 42 -8.56 -22.03 -8.31
CA GLU A 42 -9.39 -22.40 -7.17
C GLU A 42 -9.50 -21.25 -6.16
N GLU A 43 -8.42 -20.51 -5.92
CA GLU A 43 -8.41 -19.34 -5.03
C GLU A 43 -9.21 -18.16 -5.58
N LEU A 44 -9.11 -17.87 -6.88
CA LEU A 44 -9.94 -16.87 -7.55
C LEU A 44 -11.43 -17.19 -7.33
N ARG A 45 -11.84 -18.45 -7.54
CA ARG A 45 -13.21 -18.90 -7.33
C ARG A 45 -13.62 -18.84 -5.86
N ARG A 46 -12.78 -19.32 -4.94
CA ARG A 46 -13.06 -19.37 -3.50
C ARG A 46 -13.24 -17.98 -2.90
N GLN A 47 -12.45 -17.02 -3.36
CA GLN A 47 -12.45 -15.65 -2.84
C GLN A 47 -13.39 -14.72 -3.64
N ASN A 48 -14.06 -15.23 -4.68
CA ASN A 48 -14.86 -14.44 -5.60
C ASN A 48 -14.07 -13.24 -6.17
N SER A 49 -12.82 -13.50 -6.55
CA SER A 49 -11.91 -12.50 -7.12
C SER A 49 -11.76 -12.70 -8.62
N SER A 50 -11.60 -11.60 -9.34
CA SER A 50 -11.25 -11.58 -10.77
C SER A 50 -9.83 -11.05 -11.02
N THR A 51 -9.05 -10.77 -9.96
CA THR A 51 -7.74 -10.13 -10.04
C THR A 51 -6.71 -10.85 -9.19
N ILE A 52 -5.47 -10.88 -9.68
CA ILE A 52 -4.30 -11.36 -8.93
C ILE A 52 -3.66 -10.16 -8.22
N ASP A 53 -3.96 -10.01 -6.93
CA ASP A 53 -3.50 -8.88 -6.11
C ASP A 53 -3.11 -9.31 -4.69
N PHE A 54 -2.79 -8.35 -3.82
CA PHE A 54 -2.43 -8.64 -2.44
C PHE A 54 -3.57 -9.30 -1.67
N ALA A 55 -4.82 -8.89 -1.90
CA ALA A 55 -5.98 -9.47 -1.25
C ALA A 55 -6.10 -10.97 -1.56
N LEU A 56 -6.01 -11.35 -2.84
CA LEU A 56 -6.04 -12.76 -3.26
C LEU A 56 -4.89 -13.55 -2.61
N CYS A 57 -3.67 -13.03 -2.70
CA CYS A 57 -2.46 -13.70 -2.23
C CYS A 57 -2.45 -13.90 -0.70
N LEU A 58 -2.91 -12.88 0.05
CA LEU A 58 -3.07 -12.96 1.50
C LEU A 58 -4.24 -13.88 1.88
N GLY A 59 -5.33 -13.88 1.12
CA GLY A 59 -6.45 -14.77 1.34
C GLY A 59 -6.10 -16.25 1.15
N ALA A 60 -5.22 -16.56 0.19
CA ALA A 60 -4.71 -17.92 -0.06
C ALA A 60 -3.75 -18.44 1.03
N THR A 61 -3.31 -17.55 1.92
CA THR A 61 -2.38 -17.84 3.02
C THR A 61 -2.97 -17.53 4.40
N ALA A 62 -4.27 -17.19 4.45
CA ALA A 62 -4.95 -16.68 5.64
C ALA A 62 -5.12 -17.70 6.78
N THR A 63 -5.02 -19.00 6.49
CA THR A 63 -5.05 -20.07 7.49
C THR A 63 -3.95 -21.08 7.19
N GLU A 64 -3.53 -21.84 8.20
CA GLU A 64 -2.53 -22.91 7.99
C GLU A 64 -2.96 -23.89 6.91
N ARG A 65 -4.25 -24.27 6.89
CA ARG A 65 -4.82 -25.15 5.87
C ARG A 65 -4.64 -24.60 4.45
N PHE A 66 -4.85 -23.30 4.25
CA PHE A 66 -4.67 -22.67 2.94
C PHE A 66 -3.20 -22.45 2.60
N ALA A 67 -2.38 -22.03 3.57
CA ALA A 67 -0.94 -21.90 3.42
C ALA A 67 -0.27 -23.21 3.01
N LEU A 68 -0.72 -24.36 3.51
CA LEU A 68 -0.20 -25.67 3.10
C LEU A 68 -0.40 -25.95 1.61
N ARG A 69 -1.49 -25.45 1.00
CA ARG A 69 -1.77 -25.63 -0.44
C ARG A 69 -0.83 -24.80 -1.31
N THR A 70 -0.26 -23.73 -0.79
CA THR A 70 0.67 -22.87 -1.55
C THR A 70 2.13 -23.33 -1.44
N LYS A 71 2.44 -24.34 -0.61
CA LYS A 71 3.78 -24.92 -0.52
C LYS A 71 4.03 -25.86 -1.70
N ALA A 72 4.66 -25.33 -2.74
CA ALA A 72 4.99 -26.08 -3.94
C ALA A 72 6.42 -25.77 -4.37
N LYS A 73 7.26 -26.80 -4.46
CA LYS A 73 8.61 -26.67 -5.01
C LYS A 73 8.59 -26.91 -6.50
N ALA A 74 9.51 -26.27 -7.22
CA ALA A 74 9.76 -26.60 -8.62
C ALA A 74 10.08 -28.09 -8.76
N ASN A 75 9.24 -28.79 -9.52
CA ASN A 75 9.44 -30.20 -9.83
C ASN A 75 9.82 -30.32 -11.32
N PRO A 76 10.96 -30.95 -11.66
CA PRO A 76 11.35 -31.16 -13.05
C PRO A 76 10.28 -31.85 -13.90
N SER A 77 9.41 -32.67 -13.29
CA SER A 77 8.35 -33.38 -14.02
C SER A 77 7.08 -32.55 -14.26
N SER A 78 6.85 -31.46 -13.52
CA SER A 78 5.66 -30.60 -13.69
C SER A 78 5.87 -29.47 -14.70
N GLY A 79 7.10 -29.31 -15.19
CA GLY A 79 7.47 -28.19 -16.08
C GLY A 79 7.47 -26.83 -15.36
N PRO A 80 7.90 -25.77 -16.07
CA PRO A 80 7.88 -24.41 -15.56
C PRO A 80 6.46 -23.79 -15.59
N LEU A 81 6.22 -22.74 -14.81
CA LEU A 81 4.99 -21.94 -14.85
C LEU A 81 4.82 -21.29 -16.24
N GLU A 82 3.63 -21.43 -16.82
CA GLU A 82 3.34 -21.01 -18.19
C GLU A 82 2.28 -19.91 -18.28
N LYS A 83 1.24 -19.93 -17.44
CA LYS A 83 0.17 -18.94 -17.49
C LYS A 83 0.57 -17.64 -16.79
N LYS A 84 0.08 -16.51 -17.32
CA LYS A 84 0.33 -15.17 -16.76
C LYS A 84 -0.03 -15.11 -15.26
N ASP A 85 -1.23 -15.54 -14.91
CA ASP A 85 -1.77 -15.37 -13.55
C ASP A 85 -0.99 -16.14 -12.48
N GLU A 86 -0.53 -17.36 -12.79
CA GLU A 86 0.33 -18.12 -11.86
C GLU A 86 1.71 -17.48 -11.72
N VAL A 87 2.27 -16.88 -12.79
CA VAL A 87 3.52 -16.12 -12.68
C VAL A 87 3.31 -14.89 -11.78
N VAL A 88 2.28 -14.08 -12.03
CA VAL A 88 1.98 -12.87 -11.23
C VAL A 88 1.75 -13.23 -9.75
N ALA A 89 0.96 -14.27 -9.46
CA ALA A 89 0.67 -14.69 -8.09
C ALA A 89 1.95 -15.14 -7.35
N ASN A 90 2.79 -15.94 -8.00
CA ASN A 90 4.06 -16.37 -7.43
C ASN A 90 5.03 -15.20 -7.21
N VAL A 91 5.08 -14.22 -8.11
CA VAL A 91 5.89 -13.01 -7.89
C VAL A 91 5.41 -12.27 -6.63
N ILE A 92 4.11 -12.08 -6.47
CA ILE A 92 3.55 -11.39 -5.29
C ILE A 92 3.86 -12.17 -4.01
N TRP A 93 3.66 -13.49 -3.97
CA TRP A 93 3.98 -14.27 -2.77
C TRP A 93 5.46 -14.24 -2.41
N ARG A 94 6.36 -14.41 -3.39
CA ARG A 94 7.81 -14.31 -3.18
C ARG A 94 8.19 -12.92 -2.66
N PHE A 95 7.60 -11.87 -3.23
CA PHE A 95 7.79 -10.50 -2.77
C PHE A 95 7.32 -10.31 -1.31
N LEU A 96 6.13 -10.79 -0.97
CA LEU A 96 5.58 -10.71 0.38
C LEU A 96 6.46 -11.45 1.41
N GLU A 97 7.03 -12.61 1.07
CA GLU A 97 7.97 -13.31 1.96
C GLU A 97 9.29 -12.55 2.12
N LEU A 98 9.88 -12.04 1.02
CA LEU A 98 11.11 -11.24 1.09
C LEU A 98 10.95 -9.97 1.92
N ARG A 99 9.75 -9.39 1.93
CA ARG A 99 9.41 -8.20 2.73
C ARG A 99 8.92 -8.52 4.14
N GLY A 100 8.87 -9.80 4.52
CA GLY A 100 8.50 -10.25 5.87
C GLY A 100 7.00 -10.15 6.17
N PHE A 101 6.15 -10.01 5.16
CA PHE A 101 4.70 -10.15 5.31
C PHE A 101 4.33 -11.62 5.45
N LEU A 102 4.94 -12.49 4.66
CA LEU A 102 4.78 -13.94 4.80
C LEU A 102 6.02 -14.55 5.46
N MET A 103 5.78 -15.53 6.31
CA MET A 103 6.81 -16.37 6.89
C MET A 103 7.15 -17.51 5.91
N ASN A 104 8.31 -18.15 6.07
CA ASN A 104 8.71 -19.32 5.26
C ASN A 104 7.72 -20.49 5.36
N SER A 105 6.85 -20.50 6.38
CA SER A 105 5.73 -21.42 6.53
C SER A 105 4.53 -21.09 5.63
N HIS A 106 4.62 -20.06 4.78
CA HIS A 106 3.55 -19.48 3.95
C HIS A 106 2.39 -18.91 4.78
N THR A 107 2.62 -18.63 6.06
CA THR A 107 1.64 -18.05 6.98
C THR A 107 1.89 -16.57 7.19
N HIS A 108 0.88 -15.85 7.64
CA HIS A 108 0.99 -14.41 7.88
C HIS A 108 1.93 -14.08 9.04
N SER A 109 2.73 -13.04 8.87
CA SER A 109 3.32 -12.27 9.97
C SER A 109 2.31 -11.25 10.52
N PRO A 110 2.62 -10.50 11.60
CA PRO A 110 1.74 -9.43 12.08
C PRO A 110 1.40 -8.39 11.01
N LEU A 111 2.35 -8.07 10.13
CA LEU A 111 2.14 -7.12 9.02
C LEU A 111 1.14 -7.64 7.99
N ALA A 112 1.23 -8.92 7.63
CA ALA A 112 0.26 -9.53 6.73
C ALA A 112 -1.13 -9.64 7.35
N ARG A 113 -1.23 -9.97 8.64
CA ARG A 113 -2.53 -9.99 9.34
C ARG A 113 -3.16 -8.61 9.40
N ALA A 114 -2.37 -7.58 9.71
CA ALA A 114 -2.81 -6.18 9.68
C ALA A 114 -3.33 -5.79 8.30
N MET A 115 -2.56 -6.06 7.24
CA MET A 115 -2.97 -5.78 5.86
C MET A 115 -4.23 -6.54 5.45
N HIS A 116 -4.26 -7.86 5.68
CA HIS A 116 -5.39 -8.72 5.30
C HIS A 116 -6.68 -8.35 6.04
N THR A 117 -6.59 -7.95 7.31
CA THR A 117 -7.73 -7.50 8.10
C THR A 117 -8.24 -6.15 7.62
N ALA A 118 -7.35 -5.21 7.36
CA ALA A 118 -7.71 -3.86 6.91
C ALA A 118 -8.28 -3.82 5.48
N ILE A 119 -7.73 -4.61 4.54
CA ILE A 119 -8.24 -4.68 3.15
C ILE A 119 -9.71 -5.08 3.09
N LYS A 120 -10.18 -5.93 4.00
CA LYS A 120 -11.57 -6.39 4.04
C LYS A 120 -12.58 -5.26 4.33
N GLN A 121 -12.13 -4.14 4.89
CA GLN A 121 -12.96 -2.96 5.11
C GLN A 121 -13.01 -2.04 3.89
N ALA A 122 -12.05 -2.15 2.96
CA ALA A 122 -11.98 -1.31 1.78
C ALA A 122 -13.04 -1.74 0.74
N LYS A 123 -13.62 -0.76 0.04
CA LYS A 123 -14.43 -1.06 -1.15
C LYS A 123 -13.49 -1.39 -2.31
N LEU A 124 -13.91 -2.29 -3.20
CA LEU A 124 -13.08 -2.70 -4.35
C LEU A 124 -12.61 -1.50 -5.19
N ASN A 125 -13.53 -0.55 -5.44
CA ASN A 125 -13.25 0.63 -6.27
C ASN A 125 -12.36 1.68 -5.60
N ASP A 126 -12.09 1.58 -4.30
CA ASP A 126 -11.25 2.54 -3.59
C ASP A 126 -9.75 2.37 -3.94
N LYS A 127 -9.36 1.18 -4.42
CA LYS A 127 -7.97 0.81 -4.82
C LYS A 127 -6.92 1.04 -3.73
N PHE A 128 -7.23 0.63 -2.49
CA PHE A 128 -6.39 0.87 -1.31
C PHE A 128 -5.28 -0.16 -1.05
N GLN A 129 -5.17 -1.25 -1.81
CA GLN A 129 -4.19 -2.30 -1.52
C GLN A 129 -2.73 -1.79 -1.58
N ASP A 130 -2.35 -1.10 -2.66
CA ASP A 130 -1.00 -0.51 -2.80
C ASP A 130 -0.74 0.59 -1.76
N PRO A 131 -1.64 1.58 -1.55
CA PRO A 131 -1.48 2.57 -0.49
C PRO A 131 -1.34 1.97 0.91
N LEU A 132 -2.11 0.92 1.22
CA LEU A 132 -2.05 0.26 2.52
C LEU A 132 -0.73 -0.49 2.72
N TYR A 133 -0.21 -1.13 1.66
CA TYR A 133 1.11 -1.76 1.71
C TYR A 133 2.20 -0.71 2.02
N LEU A 134 2.17 0.41 1.29
CA LEU A 134 3.11 1.52 1.50
C LEU A 134 2.98 2.10 2.91
N PHE A 135 1.76 2.29 3.39
CA PHE A 135 1.49 2.74 4.75
C PHE A 135 2.16 1.85 5.80
N LEU A 136 1.99 0.53 5.72
CA LEU A 136 2.59 -0.42 6.67
C LEU A 136 4.12 -0.42 6.63
N GLU A 137 4.71 -0.27 5.45
CA GLU A 137 6.16 -0.14 5.29
C GLU A 137 6.68 1.19 5.84
N LEU A 138 5.95 2.29 5.67
CA LEU A 138 6.31 3.61 6.23
C LEU A 138 6.18 3.65 7.75
N VAL A 139 5.18 2.94 8.31
CA VAL A 139 5.07 2.68 9.75
C VAL A 139 6.29 1.91 10.25
N ARG A 140 6.66 0.82 9.57
CA ARG A 140 7.85 0.02 9.92
C ARG A 140 9.16 0.81 9.81
N ALA A 141 9.26 1.70 8.84
CA ALA A 141 10.40 2.60 8.68
C ALA A 141 10.44 3.74 9.72
N GLY A 142 9.40 3.88 10.54
CA GLY A 142 9.30 4.93 11.56
C GLY A 142 9.02 6.31 10.99
N VAL A 143 8.55 6.41 9.74
CA VAL A 143 8.31 7.71 9.07
C VAL A 143 6.85 8.14 9.01
N MET A 144 5.95 7.32 9.55
CA MET A 144 4.51 7.61 9.61
C MET A 144 4.12 8.14 10.99
N HIS A 145 4.31 9.43 11.25
CA HIS A 145 3.92 10.08 12.51
C HIS A 145 3.51 11.54 12.29
N GLY A 146 3.00 12.22 13.33
CA GLY A 146 2.56 13.62 13.26
C GLY A 146 3.67 14.66 13.44
N HIS A 147 4.86 14.28 13.91
CA HIS A 147 5.93 15.24 14.24
C HIS A 147 6.63 15.88 13.03
N LEU A 148 7.16 17.08 13.24
CA LEU A 148 7.98 17.81 12.26
C LEU A 148 9.36 17.13 12.09
N TRP A 149 9.85 17.06 10.85
CA TRP A 149 11.12 16.38 10.56
C TRP A 149 12.37 17.15 11.00
N SER A 150 12.36 18.47 10.90
CA SER A 150 13.50 19.34 11.19
C SER A 150 13.27 20.22 12.43
N SER A 151 12.30 19.86 13.28
CA SER A 151 11.78 20.73 14.35
C SER A 151 11.33 22.12 13.87
N ARG A 152 11.17 22.29 12.56
CA ARG A 152 10.75 23.52 11.89
C ARG A 152 9.53 23.21 11.03
N ALA A 153 8.49 24.01 11.17
CA ALA A 153 7.32 23.92 10.31
C ALA A 153 7.66 24.45 8.91
N PHE A 154 7.34 23.67 7.87
CA PHE A 154 7.39 24.14 6.49
C PHE A 154 6.02 24.66 6.04
N SER A 155 5.98 25.44 4.95
CA SER A 155 4.71 25.99 4.45
C SER A 155 3.79 24.89 3.92
N GLY A 156 2.48 25.12 4.05
CA GLY A 156 1.44 24.18 3.61
C GLY A 156 1.17 23.04 4.57
N GLY A 157 1.66 23.13 5.82
CA GLY A 157 1.15 22.34 6.95
C GLY A 157 -0.16 22.90 7.54
N PRO A 158 -0.62 22.33 8.65
CA PRO A 158 -1.81 22.76 9.40
C PRO A 158 -1.83 24.25 9.74
N SER A 159 -2.97 24.94 9.52
CA SER A 159 -3.06 26.39 9.69
C SER A 159 -3.70 26.81 11.02
N PHE A 160 -4.61 26.02 11.56
CA PHE A 160 -5.37 26.34 12.78
C PHE A 160 -5.13 25.34 13.91
N GLY A 161 -5.62 25.68 15.11
CA GLY A 161 -5.57 24.82 16.29
C GLY A 161 -4.31 24.92 17.15
N THR A 162 -4.36 24.20 18.26
CA THR A 162 -3.23 23.97 19.18
C THR A 162 -2.14 23.11 18.52
N ASP A 163 -0.96 23.03 19.13
CA ASP A 163 0.14 22.23 18.58
C ASP A 163 -0.18 20.72 18.51
N ASP A 164 -0.97 20.20 19.45
CA ASP A 164 -1.46 18.83 19.42
C ASP A 164 -2.45 18.60 18.27
N GLU A 165 -3.36 19.54 18.04
CA GLU A 165 -4.32 19.47 16.92
C GLU A 165 -3.61 19.56 15.57
N LYS A 166 -2.58 20.41 15.46
CA LYS A 166 -1.73 20.47 14.27
C LYS A 166 -0.97 19.18 14.05
N THR A 167 -0.45 18.55 15.11
CA THR A 167 0.21 17.24 15.04
C THR A 167 -0.75 16.16 14.52
N CYS A 168 -2.00 16.15 15.01
CA CYS A 168 -3.06 15.25 14.53
C CYS A 168 -3.36 15.47 13.05
N MET A 169 -3.57 16.72 12.65
CA MET A 169 -3.86 17.08 11.26
C MET A 169 -2.71 16.70 10.33
N LEU A 170 -1.46 16.93 10.73
CA LEU A 170 -0.30 16.59 9.92
C LEU A 170 -0.18 15.06 9.72
N LEU A 171 -0.47 14.27 10.75
CA LEU A 171 -0.55 12.80 10.60
C LEU A 171 -1.62 12.41 9.58
N VAL A 172 -2.84 12.97 9.68
CA VAL A 172 -3.92 12.72 8.71
C VAL A 172 -3.48 13.08 7.30
N MET A 173 -2.90 14.27 7.10
CA MET A 173 -2.41 14.69 5.79
C MET A 173 -1.37 13.72 5.20
N ARG A 174 -0.44 13.21 6.04
CA ARG A 174 0.57 12.23 5.61
C ARG A 174 -0.05 10.90 5.22
N VAL A 175 -0.95 10.36 6.05
CA VAL A 175 -1.66 9.11 5.74
C VAL A 175 -2.41 9.21 4.42
N LEU A 176 -3.19 10.29 4.24
CA LEU A 176 -4.00 10.46 3.04
C LEU A 176 -3.16 10.75 1.79
N SER A 177 -1.98 11.37 1.93
CA SER A 177 -1.08 11.64 0.79
C SER A 177 -0.48 10.39 0.14
N ILE A 178 -0.64 9.21 0.75
CA ILE A 178 -0.23 7.93 0.14
C ILE A 178 -1.28 7.44 -0.88
N VAL A 179 -2.51 7.97 -0.84
CA VAL A 179 -3.58 7.58 -1.75
C VAL A 179 -3.46 8.39 -3.05
N PRO A 180 -3.52 7.73 -4.23
CA PRO A 180 -3.58 8.45 -5.50
C PRO A 180 -4.87 9.26 -5.59
N LEU A 181 -4.74 10.57 -5.84
CA LEU A 181 -5.86 11.45 -6.11
C LEU A 181 -6.28 11.36 -7.58
N ASN A 182 -7.58 11.34 -7.85
CA ASN A 182 -8.11 11.25 -9.21
C ASN A 182 -8.12 12.62 -9.89
N PHE A 183 -7.30 12.80 -10.94
CA PHE A 183 -7.19 14.06 -11.67
C PHE A 183 -7.91 14.05 -13.02
N LYS A 184 -8.40 15.23 -13.41
CA LYS A 184 -8.70 15.58 -14.80
C LYS A 184 -7.38 15.80 -15.55
N SER A 185 -7.39 15.70 -16.87
CA SER A 185 -6.21 15.92 -17.72
C SER A 185 -5.87 17.41 -17.81
N GLN A 186 -5.42 18.00 -16.71
CA GLN A 186 -5.04 19.41 -16.61
C GLN A 186 -3.89 19.60 -15.62
N PRO A 187 -3.10 20.68 -15.76
CA PRO A 187 -2.04 20.99 -14.82
C PRO A 187 -2.58 21.24 -13.40
N TRP A 188 -1.76 20.93 -12.40
CA TRP A 188 -2.04 21.27 -11.01
C TRP A 188 -1.94 22.77 -10.78
N SER A 189 -3.01 23.37 -10.25
CA SER A 189 -3.10 24.81 -9.99
C SER A 189 -3.23 25.16 -8.50
N ALA A 190 -3.32 24.16 -7.63
CA ALA A 190 -3.53 24.35 -6.20
C ALA A 190 -2.21 24.54 -5.43
N PRO A 191 -2.26 24.99 -4.15
CA PRO A 191 -1.06 25.29 -3.37
C PRO A 191 -0.13 24.09 -3.20
N LEU A 192 1.18 24.39 -3.12
CA LEU A 192 2.23 23.42 -2.82
C LEU A 192 2.43 23.30 -1.31
N SER A 193 2.45 22.07 -0.77
CA SER A 193 2.83 21.81 0.62
C SER A 193 4.28 21.32 0.70
N ARG A 194 5.18 22.18 1.18
CA ARG A 194 6.58 21.81 1.45
C ARG A 194 6.69 20.77 2.56
N GLU A 195 5.78 20.83 3.53
CA GLU A 195 5.68 19.84 4.60
C GLU A 195 5.42 18.43 4.03
N LEU A 196 4.47 18.30 3.10
CA LEU A 196 4.19 17.01 2.46
C LEU A 196 5.23 16.59 1.42
N LEU A 197 5.96 17.52 0.81
CA LEU A 197 7.05 17.18 -0.12
C LEU A 197 8.18 16.41 0.58
N VAL A 198 8.52 16.78 1.82
CA VAL A 198 9.50 16.03 2.61
C VAL A 198 9.01 14.60 2.82
N PHE A 199 7.76 14.43 3.25
CA PHE A 199 7.17 13.11 3.45
C PHE A 199 7.10 12.30 2.14
N ASN A 200 6.71 12.93 1.03
CA ASN A 200 6.61 12.30 -0.28
C ASN A 200 7.96 11.78 -0.80
N SER A 201 9.10 12.34 -0.35
CA SER A 201 10.41 11.79 -0.68
C SER A 201 10.59 10.35 -0.17
N PHE A 202 10.11 10.05 1.04
CA PHE A 202 10.10 8.69 1.60
C PHE A 202 9.17 7.77 0.80
N VAL A 203 7.95 8.25 0.51
CA VAL A 203 6.96 7.49 -0.28
C VAL A 203 7.53 7.11 -1.65
N ARG A 204 8.08 8.08 -2.39
CA ARG A 204 8.65 7.83 -3.74
C ARG A 204 9.86 6.91 -3.70
N SER A 205 10.76 7.10 -2.73
CA SER A 205 11.92 6.23 -2.56
C SER A 205 11.49 4.78 -2.29
N LEU A 206 10.53 4.60 -1.39
CA LEU A 206 9.97 3.30 -1.05
C LEU A 206 9.25 2.66 -2.24
N THR A 207 8.33 3.36 -2.91
CA THR A 207 7.59 2.84 -4.07
C THR A 207 8.54 2.35 -5.16
N ARG A 208 9.58 3.12 -5.49
CA ARG A 208 10.60 2.72 -6.47
C ARG A 208 11.36 1.48 -6.04
N ALA A 209 11.81 1.43 -4.78
CA ALA A 209 12.54 0.28 -4.26
C ALA A 209 11.70 -1.00 -4.28
N LEU A 210 10.43 -0.92 -3.89
CA LEU A 210 9.49 -2.05 -3.93
C LEU A 210 9.19 -2.48 -5.36
N ARG A 211 9.04 -1.53 -6.29
CA ARG A 211 8.85 -1.82 -7.71
C ARG A 211 10.03 -2.57 -8.31
N THR A 212 11.25 -2.07 -8.08
CA THR A 212 12.48 -2.76 -8.49
C THR A 212 12.57 -4.15 -7.89
N LEU A 213 12.18 -4.32 -6.62
CA LEU A 213 12.19 -5.64 -5.98
C LEU A 213 11.22 -6.62 -6.68
N LEU A 214 10.00 -6.21 -7.02
CA LEU A 214 9.05 -7.04 -7.76
C LEU A 214 9.60 -7.48 -9.13
N GLU A 215 10.23 -6.55 -9.85
CA GLU A 215 10.83 -6.82 -11.16
C GLU A 215 12.02 -7.79 -11.05
N VAL A 216 12.85 -7.62 -10.01
CA VAL A 216 13.97 -8.54 -9.72
C VAL A 216 13.47 -9.92 -9.31
N VAL A 217 12.39 -10.03 -8.54
CA VAL A 217 11.74 -11.31 -8.21
C VAL A 217 11.21 -12.00 -9.46
N SER A 218 10.56 -11.25 -10.35
CA SER A 218 10.06 -11.75 -11.64
C SER A 218 11.21 -12.26 -12.51
N LEU A 219 12.28 -11.48 -12.63
CA LEU A 219 13.49 -11.89 -13.35
C LEU A 219 14.12 -13.14 -12.73
N ASN A 220 14.19 -13.22 -11.40
CA ASN A 220 14.74 -14.38 -10.70
C ASN A 220 13.97 -15.67 -11.07
N MET A 221 12.64 -15.62 -11.11
CA MET A 221 11.81 -16.76 -11.52
C MET A 221 12.14 -17.25 -12.94
N LEU A 222 12.28 -16.31 -13.89
CA LEU A 222 12.62 -16.62 -15.29
C LEU A 222 14.05 -17.19 -15.42
N LEU A 223 15.01 -16.62 -14.70
CA LEU A 223 16.40 -17.08 -14.72
C LEU A 223 16.60 -18.42 -14.02
N ARG A 224 15.75 -18.78 -13.06
CA ARG A 224 15.76 -20.09 -12.41
C ARG A 224 15.02 -21.17 -13.19
N ALA A 225 14.36 -20.81 -14.29
CA ALA A 225 13.44 -21.68 -15.03
C ALA A 225 12.25 -22.15 -14.17
N ASP A 226 11.88 -21.38 -13.14
CA ASP A 226 10.63 -21.61 -12.41
C ASP A 226 9.43 -21.20 -13.27
N ALA A 227 9.62 -20.22 -14.16
CA ALA A 227 8.67 -19.81 -15.19
C ALA A 227 9.30 -19.92 -16.58
N ARG A 228 8.48 -20.19 -17.60
CA ARG A 228 8.91 -20.28 -18.99
C ARG A 228 9.53 -18.95 -19.43
N ARG A 229 10.74 -18.97 -20.02
CA ARG A 229 11.41 -17.75 -20.50
C ARG A 229 10.89 -17.22 -21.84
N ALA A 230 10.65 -18.11 -22.80
CA ALA A 230 10.16 -17.75 -24.12
C ALA A 230 8.66 -17.40 -24.04
N ARG A 231 8.37 -16.10 -23.88
CA ARG A 231 7.04 -15.52 -23.66
C ARG A 231 6.86 -14.22 -24.46
N ASP A 232 5.65 -13.95 -24.89
CA ASP A 232 5.19 -12.74 -25.57
C ASP A 232 4.38 -11.79 -24.66
N ASP A 233 3.98 -12.25 -23.47
CA ASP A 233 3.14 -11.55 -22.50
C ASP A 233 3.91 -10.88 -21.33
N LEU A 234 5.22 -10.66 -21.47
CA LEU A 234 6.07 -10.08 -20.41
C LEU A 234 5.61 -8.68 -19.97
N LEU A 235 5.11 -7.88 -20.91
CA LEU A 235 4.55 -6.56 -20.60
C LEU A 235 3.28 -6.68 -19.75
N ASP A 236 2.40 -7.63 -20.08
CA ASP A 236 1.15 -7.85 -19.35
C ASP A 236 1.39 -8.34 -17.93
N ILE A 237 2.39 -9.22 -17.73
CA ILE A 237 2.87 -9.60 -16.40
C ILE A 237 3.33 -8.35 -15.66
N THR A 238 4.21 -7.57 -16.28
CA THR A 238 4.82 -6.38 -15.69
C THR A 238 3.77 -5.35 -15.27
N LEU A 239 2.74 -5.10 -16.09
CA LEU A 239 1.62 -4.18 -15.81
C LEU A 239 0.66 -4.71 -14.74
N SER A 240 0.60 -6.02 -14.53
CA SER A 240 -0.24 -6.65 -13.50
C SER A 240 0.40 -6.63 -12.11
N LEU A 241 1.70 -6.30 -12.02
CA LEU A 241 2.40 -6.20 -10.75
C LEU A 241 2.14 -4.85 -10.06
N PRO A 242 2.12 -4.81 -8.70
CA PRO A 242 1.90 -3.59 -7.91
C PRO A 242 2.93 -2.46 -8.14
N PHE A 243 2.60 -1.28 -7.58
CA PHE A 243 3.47 -0.09 -7.50
C PHE A 243 3.83 0.55 -8.85
N GLN A 244 2.90 0.53 -9.81
CA GLN A 244 3.05 1.17 -11.12
C GLN A 244 3.08 2.68 -11.06
N THR A 245 2.27 3.25 -10.16
CA THR A 245 2.02 4.69 -10.12
C THR A 245 2.64 5.30 -8.88
N GLU A 246 3.42 6.36 -9.08
CA GLU A 246 3.86 7.22 -7.98
C GLU A 246 2.70 8.12 -7.55
N VAL A 247 2.57 8.30 -6.24
CA VAL A 247 1.60 9.24 -5.67
C VAL A 247 2.23 10.60 -5.43
N ASN A 248 1.43 11.64 -5.61
CA ASN A 248 1.80 13.01 -5.31
C ASN A 248 1.21 13.45 -3.97
N THR A 249 1.49 14.68 -3.55
CA THR A 249 1.02 15.23 -2.27
C THR A 249 -0.42 15.74 -2.30
N GLY A 250 -1.08 15.71 -3.47
CA GLY A 250 -2.35 16.39 -3.73
C GLY A 250 -3.47 15.96 -2.80
N PHE A 251 -3.57 14.66 -2.47
CA PHE A 251 -4.61 14.16 -1.58
C PHE A 251 -4.45 14.71 -0.15
N GLY A 252 -3.22 14.76 0.37
CA GLY A 252 -2.96 15.38 1.67
C GLY A 252 -3.27 16.88 1.68
N VAL A 253 -3.06 17.58 0.56
CA VAL A 253 -3.44 19.00 0.41
C VAL A 253 -4.96 19.16 0.33
N LEU A 254 -5.68 18.28 -0.36
CA LEU A 254 -7.14 18.26 -0.40
C LEU A 254 -7.73 18.09 1.01
N ALA A 255 -7.24 17.10 1.76
CA ALA A 255 -7.65 16.87 3.14
C ALA A 255 -7.36 18.08 4.05
N LYS A 256 -6.20 18.73 3.86
CA LYS A 256 -5.84 19.95 4.57
C LYS A 256 -6.84 21.08 4.32
N VAL A 257 -7.16 21.34 3.05
CA VAL A 257 -8.11 22.40 2.69
C VAL A 257 -9.49 22.15 3.31
N TYR A 258 -9.98 20.91 3.24
CA TYR A 258 -11.25 20.55 3.90
C TYR A 258 -11.23 20.84 5.40
N LEU A 259 -10.23 20.33 6.12
CA LEU A 259 -10.15 20.44 7.58
C LEU A 259 -9.91 21.89 8.04
N ASP A 260 -9.08 22.65 7.33
CA ASP A 260 -8.86 24.06 7.63
C ASP A 260 -10.10 24.91 7.32
N ALA A 261 -10.79 24.65 6.20
CA ALA A 261 -12.03 25.35 5.87
C ALA A 261 -13.09 25.10 6.94
N LEU A 262 -13.28 23.84 7.35
CA LEU A 262 -14.23 23.50 8.41
C LEU A 262 -13.87 24.17 9.74
N THR A 263 -12.59 24.17 10.12
CA THR A 263 -12.12 24.83 11.35
C THR A 263 -12.33 26.34 11.28
N HIS A 264 -12.07 26.96 10.13
CA HIS A 264 -12.30 28.39 9.92
C HIS A 264 -13.78 28.76 10.01
N ILE A 265 -14.66 28.00 9.36
CA ILE A 265 -16.12 28.19 9.43
C ILE A 265 -16.62 28.02 10.87
N ASN A 266 -16.00 27.10 11.64
CA ASN A 266 -16.29 26.89 13.05
C ASN A 266 -15.49 27.84 13.97
N ASN A 267 -15.42 29.13 13.61
CA ASN A 267 -14.79 30.21 14.39
C ASN A 267 -13.33 29.93 14.80
N GLY A 268 -12.56 29.26 13.94
CA GLY A 268 -11.16 28.92 14.20
C GLY A 268 -10.96 27.79 15.23
N THR A 269 -12.02 27.06 15.58
CA THR A 269 -11.97 25.95 16.55
C THR A 269 -12.38 24.64 15.89
N ARG A 270 -11.83 23.51 16.38
CA ARG A 270 -12.26 22.19 15.87
C ARG A 270 -13.72 21.90 16.21
N VAL A 271 -14.40 21.16 15.34
CA VAL A 271 -15.70 20.57 15.66
C VAL A 271 -15.51 19.49 16.73
N ARG A 272 -16.33 19.51 17.78
CA ARG A 272 -16.32 18.49 18.85
C ARG A 272 -17.55 17.60 18.85
N ASN A 273 -18.70 18.16 18.49
CA ASN A 273 -19.96 17.43 18.37
C ASN A 273 -20.40 17.44 16.90
N PRO A 274 -20.38 16.30 16.19
CA PRO A 274 -20.78 16.24 14.78
C PRO A 274 -22.27 16.55 14.55
N GLN A 275 -23.11 16.50 15.59
CA GLN A 275 -24.55 16.77 15.55
C GLN A 275 -24.93 18.13 16.14
N ALA A 276 -23.95 18.98 16.49
CA ALA A 276 -24.25 20.33 16.93
C ALA A 276 -24.88 21.17 15.79
N GLU A 277 -25.68 22.15 16.17
CA GLU A 277 -26.34 23.07 15.25
C GLU A 277 -25.32 23.76 14.33
N GLY A 278 -25.61 23.83 13.02
CA GLY A 278 -24.75 24.46 12.02
C GLY A 278 -23.55 23.63 11.55
N VAL A 279 -23.20 22.54 12.23
CA VAL A 279 -22.02 21.72 11.88
C VAL A 279 -22.19 21.01 10.54
N LYS A 280 -23.41 20.56 10.23
CA LYS A 280 -23.69 19.89 8.96
C LYS A 280 -23.53 20.86 7.79
N GLU A 281 -24.05 22.07 7.93
CA GLU A 281 -23.92 23.15 6.96
C GLU A 281 -22.45 23.56 6.79
N ALA A 282 -21.70 23.67 7.89
CA ALA A 282 -20.27 23.96 7.85
C ALA A 282 -19.45 22.88 7.10
N LYS A 283 -19.78 21.60 7.30
CA LYS A 283 -19.16 20.49 6.56
C LYS A 283 -19.47 20.55 5.07
N MET A 284 -20.72 20.83 4.69
CA MET A 284 -21.12 20.98 3.28
C MET A 284 -20.38 22.16 2.63
N LEU A 285 -20.29 23.31 3.31
CA LEU A 285 -19.57 24.47 2.80
C LEU A 285 -18.07 24.21 2.67
N ALA A 286 -17.45 23.49 3.61
CA ALA A 286 -16.05 23.08 3.51
C ALA A 286 -15.80 22.15 2.30
N LEU A 287 -16.76 21.28 1.98
CA LEU A 287 -16.73 20.43 0.79
C LEU A 287 -16.88 21.24 -0.52
N GLU A 288 -17.74 22.26 -0.54
CA GLU A 288 -17.87 23.19 -1.67
C GLU A 288 -16.59 23.98 -1.92
N ILE A 289 -15.93 24.47 -0.86
CA ILE A 289 -14.62 25.13 -0.95
C ILE A 289 -13.58 24.19 -1.59
N CYS A 290 -13.64 22.88 -1.31
CA CYS A 290 -12.76 21.91 -1.96
C CYS A 290 -13.05 21.79 -3.47
N GLU A 291 -14.31 21.82 -3.89
CA GLU A 291 -14.66 21.78 -5.32
C GLU A 291 -14.14 23.01 -6.06
N GLU A 292 -14.30 24.19 -5.47
CA GLU A 292 -13.81 25.45 -6.04
C GLU A 292 -12.28 25.52 -6.08
N THR A 293 -11.62 25.05 -5.02
CA THR A 293 -10.15 25.10 -4.88
C THR A 293 -9.44 24.12 -5.81
N PHE A 294 -10.06 22.97 -6.08
CA PHE A 294 -9.45 21.88 -6.86
C PHE A 294 -10.23 21.56 -8.14
N PRO A 295 -10.33 22.49 -9.11
CA PRO A 295 -11.10 22.28 -10.34
C PRO A 295 -10.55 21.12 -11.19
N GLY A 296 -9.29 20.75 -10.99
CA GLY A 296 -8.61 19.65 -11.67
C GLY A 296 -8.72 18.28 -11.01
N VAL A 297 -9.34 18.20 -9.85
CA VAL A 297 -9.64 16.91 -9.21
C VAL A 297 -11.02 16.44 -9.71
N LYS A 298 -11.14 15.14 -9.97
CA LYS A 298 -12.43 14.51 -10.31
C LYS A 298 -13.19 14.32 -9.01
N ASP A 299 -14.41 14.85 -8.95
CA ASP A 299 -15.33 14.75 -7.82
C ASP A 299 -14.66 14.99 -6.45
N PRO A 300 -14.16 16.21 -6.17
CA PRO A 300 -13.38 16.51 -4.96
C PRO A 300 -14.06 16.09 -3.65
N LYS A 301 -15.39 16.23 -3.57
CA LYS A 301 -16.17 15.79 -2.40
C LYS A 301 -16.06 14.28 -2.15
N LEU A 302 -16.21 13.48 -3.20
CA LEU A 302 -16.08 12.03 -3.11
C LEU A 302 -14.64 11.59 -2.81
N GLU A 303 -13.64 12.32 -3.31
CA GLU A 303 -12.24 12.08 -2.95
C GLU A 303 -11.98 12.39 -1.47
N VAL A 304 -12.57 13.45 -0.90
CA VAL A 304 -12.48 13.72 0.56
C VAL A 304 -13.05 12.54 1.36
N GLU A 305 -14.25 12.06 1.04
CA GLU A 305 -14.84 10.88 1.69
C GLU A 305 -13.99 9.62 1.50
N ARG A 306 -13.42 9.42 0.31
CA ARG A 306 -12.50 8.31 0.02
C ARG A 306 -11.26 8.38 0.90
N GLY A 307 -10.71 9.57 1.12
CA GLY A 307 -9.61 9.78 2.05
C GLY A 307 -9.95 9.27 3.44
N PHE A 308 -11.11 9.68 3.98
CA PHE A 308 -11.52 9.24 5.31
C PHE A 308 -11.80 7.74 5.42
N ARG A 309 -12.29 7.09 4.35
CA ARG A 309 -12.35 5.62 4.29
C ARG A 309 -10.96 4.98 4.33
N PHE A 310 -9.97 5.57 3.67
CA PHE A 310 -8.59 5.06 3.76
C PHE A 310 -8.02 5.23 5.17
N TRP A 311 -8.33 6.33 5.84
CA TRP A 311 -7.95 6.52 7.24
C TRP A 311 -8.50 5.41 8.15
N ASP A 312 -9.76 5.00 7.98
CA ASP A 312 -10.34 3.88 8.73
C ASP A 312 -9.61 2.55 8.48
N VAL A 313 -9.25 2.29 7.22
CA VAL A 313 -8.47 1.11 6.81
C VAL A 313 -7.07 1.15 7.46
N ALA A 314 -6.40 2.30 7.43
CA ALA A 314 -5.08 2.49 8.05
C ALA A 314 -5.14 2.32 9.57
N LEU A 315 -6.15 2.90 10.23
CA LEU A 315 -6.35 2.78 11.67
C LEU A 315 -6.64 1.34 12.09
N THR A 316 -7.43 0.60 11.30
CA THR A 316 -7.65 -0.83 11.52
C THR A 316 -6.34 -1.62 11.46
N ALA A 317 -5.48 -1.34 10.48
CA ALA A 317 -4.18 -1.97 10.39
C ALA A 317 -3.30 -1.63 11.61
N MET A 318 -3.28 -0.38 12.07
CA MET A 318 -2.53 0.03 13.26
C MET A 318 -3.03 -0.66 14.53
N ARG A 319 -4.34 -0.74 14.74
CA ARG A 319 -4.95 -1.46 15.86
C ARG A 319 -4.61 -2.96 15.84
N GLN A 320 -4.57 -3.58 14.66
CA GLN A 320 -4.15 -4.97 14.50
C GLN A 320 -2.66 -5.17 14.80
N LEU A 321 -1.79 -4.25 14.39
CA LEU A 321 -0.37 -4.32 14.77
C LEU A 321 -0.18 -4.16 16.28
N HIS A 322 -0.95 -3.25 16.89
CA HIS A 322 -0.89 -3.00 18.34
C HIS A 322 -1.35 -4.19 19.16
N SER A 323 -2.45 -4.85 18.77
CA SER A 323 -2.95 -6.05 19.47
C SER A 323 -1.94 -7.21 19.45
N GLU A 324 -1.01 -7.21 18.50
CA GLU A 324 0.07 -8.20 18.37
C GLU A 324 1.42 -7.72 18.91
N GLY A 325 1.51 -6.51 19.48
CA GLY A 325 2.76 -5.94 19.97
C GLY A 325 3.78 -5.64 18.85
N ALA A 326 3.32 -5.49 17.62
CA ALA A 326 4.16 -5.28 16.44
C ALA A 326 4.36 -3.80 16.07
N VAL A 327 3.91 -2.89 16.94
CA VAL A 327 4.08 -1.44 16.81
C VAL A 327 4.29 -0.81 18.19
N LEU A 328 5.00 0.31 18.23
CA LEU A 328 5.25 1.07 19.46
C LEU A 328 3.96 1.68 20.00
N ARG A 329 3.83 1.71 21.33
CA ARG A 329 2.65 2.22 22.02
C ARG A 329 2.42 3.70 21.73
N GLU A 330 3.49 4.47 21.75
CA GLU A 330 3.48 5.91 21.49
C GLU A 330 2.95 6.21 20.08
N LEU A 331 3.22 5.32 19.12
CA LEU A 331 2.76 5.51 17.75
C LEU A 331 1.26 5.24 17.60
N ILE A 332 0.73 4.14 18.17
CA ILE A 332 -0.73 3.91 18.13
C ILE A 332 -1.48 5.00 18.90
N ASP A 333 -0.93 5.49 20.02
CA ASP A 333 -1.55 6.57 20.79
C ASP A 333 -1.67 7.87 19.95
N GLN A 334 -0.71 8.16 19.05
CA GLN A 334 -0.84 9.27 18.08
C GLN A 334 -1.99 9.05 17.09
N PHE A 335 -2.18 7.83 16.59
CA PHE A 335 -3.28 7.50 15.68
C PHE A 335 -4.65 7.59 16.36
N GLU A 336 -4.77 7.12 17.60
CA GLU A 336 -6.01 7.22 18.37
C GLU A 336 -6.32 8.67 18.75
N ALA A 337 -5.31 9.47 19.10
CA ALA A 337 -5.48 10.91 19.34
C ALA A 337 -5.94 11.64 18.06
N ALA A 338 -5.32 11.32 16.92
CA ALA A 338 -5.72 11.88 15.62
C ALA A 338 -7.13 11.43 15.23
N GLU A 339 -7.53 10.19 15.52
CA GLU A 339 -8.89 9.72 15.29
C GLU A 339 -9.92 10.46 16.15
N ALA A 340 -9.65 10.59 17.46
CA ALA A 340 -10.53 11.33 18.36
C ALA A 340 -10.66 12.80 17.96
N TRP A 341 -9.58 13.38 17.41
CA TRP A 341 -9.60 14.71 16.83
C TRP A 341 -10.42 14.76 15.54
N LEU A 342 -10.23 13.79 14.64
CA LEU A 342 -10.79 13.78 13.30
C LEU A 342 -12.27 13.38 13.23
N ALA A 343 -12.70 12.43 14.05
CA ALA A 343 -14.03 11.80 13.95
C ALA A 343 -15.21 12.80 13.89
N PRO A 344 -15.26 13.86 14.71
CA PRO A 344 -16.35 14.85 14.64
C PRO A 344 -16.35 15.69 13.35
N MET A 345 -15.19 15.80 12.69
CA MET A 345 -14.98 16.65 11.52
C MET A 345 -15.17 15.93 10.19
N ARG A 346 -15.39 14.61 10.19
CA ARG A 346 -15.61 13.84 8.96
C ARG A 346 -16.90 14.31 8.24
N PRO A 347 -16.92 14.31 6.89
CA PRO A 347 -18.07 14.76 6.10
C PRO A 347 -19.33 13.95 6.34
#